data_AF-A0A454WEU7-F1
#
_entry.id   AF-A0A454WEU7-F1
#
_cell.length_a   1.000
_cell.length_b   1.000
_cell.length_c   1.000
_cell.angle_alpha   90.00
_cell.angle_beta   90.00
_cell.angle_gamma   90.00
#
_symmetry.space_group_name_H-M   'P 1'
#
loop_
_entity.id
_entity.type
_entity.pdbx_description
1 polymer ?
#
loop_
_entity_poly.entity_id
_entity_poly.type
_entity_poly.pdbx_seq_one_letter_code
_entity_poly.pdbx_strand_id
1 'polypeptide(L)'
;MTGGFEAPGTPPTAVLSAVVARVSALADRLGVPAAEVFDLGRLSAASGVPEPVVAALLSGRPAGEPDVQARFVQRLDLLRRTRLKPNGRRYTQQEIADGAGMSRQQAGALINGDRRPTMEHCDAIQRFFRVHAGFLTAEDPEALAVALQHTEQELLQQLADRERAAAAADDPLERLLQDHGVRGIAWRAAQLPTDQHRDKVAEWLDMLLESVKRPDS
;
A
#
# COMPACT_ATOMS: atom_id res chain seq x y z
N MET A 1 -21.86 41.43 -0.03
CA MET A 1 -21.67 40.50 1.10
C MET A 1 -22.51 39.27 0.77
N THR A 2 -21.99 38.09 0.45
CA THR A 2 -20.87 37.33 1.00
C THR A 2 -20.15 36.57 -0.13
N GLY A 3 -18.92 36.99 -0.46
CA GLY A 3 -18.00 36.18 -1.25
C GLY A 3 -17.15 35.37 -0.29
N GLY A 4 -17.50 34.10 -0.08
CA GLY A 4 -16.68 33.19 0.70
C GLY A 4 -15.40 32.90 -0.08
N PHE A 5 -14.28 33.41 0.42
CA PHE A 5 -12.96 32.96 0.01
C PHE A 5 -12.74 31.55 0.56
N GLU A 6 -12.93 30.53 -0.26
CA GLU A 6 -12.20 29.27 -0.04
C GLU A 6 -10.73 29.58 -0.29
N ALA A 7 -9.91 29.43 0.76
CA ALA A 7 -8.46 29.44 0.61
C ALA A 7 -8.08 28.42 -0.47
N PRO A 8 -7.08 28.70 -1.34
CA PRO A 8 -6.64 27.69 -2.29
C PRO A 8 -6.09 26.51 -1.47
N GLY A 9 -6.75 25.36 -1.56
CA GLY A 9 -6.17 24.10 -1.13
C GLY A 9 -4.78 23.95 -1.74
N THR A 10 -3.87 23.28 -1.04
CA THR A 10 -2.52 22.99 -1.53
C THR A 10 -2.60 22.45 -2.97
N PRO A 11 -1.92 23.06 -3.95
CA PRO A 11 -2.08 22.65 -5.34
C PRO A 11 -1.69 21.17 -5.51
N PRO A 12 -2.34 20.41 -6.39
CA PRO A 12 -2.11 18.96 -6.54
C PRO A 12 -0.63 18.60 -6.75
N THR A 13 0.12 19.46 -7.45
CA THR A 13 1.56 19.29 -7.67
C THR A 13 2.40 19.47 -6.41
N ALA A 14 2.00 20.37 -5.50
CA ALA A 14 2.67 20.53 -4.21
C ALA A 14 2.36 19.36 -3.26
N VAL A 15 1.13 18.84 -3.30
CA VAL A 15 0.77 17.61 -2.58
C VAL A 15 1.61 16.44 -3.07
N LEU A 16 1.71 16.26 -4.40
CA LEU A 16 2.53 15.22 -5.01
C LEU A 16 4.00 15.32 -4.57
N SER A 17 4.59 16.51 -4.67
CA SER A 17 5.99 16.75 -4.25
C SER A 17 6.22 16.39 -2.78
N ALA A 18 5.29 16.76 -1.89
CA ALA A 18 5.37 16.41 -0.48
C ALA A 18 5.28 14.90 -0.25
N VAL A 19 4.41 14.18 -0.97
CA VAL A 19 4.30 12.71 -0.87
C VAL A 19 5.58 12.05 -1.38
N VAL A 20 6.12 12.48 -2.52
CA VAL A 20 7.37 11.94 -3.08
C VAL A 20 8.51 12.08 -2.06
N ALA A 21 8.64 13.24 -1.41
CA ALA A 21 9.66 13.46 -0.38
C ALA A 21 9.52 12.52 0.81
N ARG A 22 8.30 12.32 1.32
CA ARG A 22 8.04 11.39 2.45
C ARG A 22 8.31 9.93 2.07
N VAL A 23 7.85 9.51 0.90
CA VAL A 23 8.09 8.15 0.38
C VAL A 23 9.58 7.89 0.20
N SER A 24 10.34 8.86 -0.32
CA SER A 24 11.79 8.75 -0.48
C SER A 24 12.48 8.58 0.88
N ALA A 25 12.12 9.42 1.87
CA ALA A 25 12.68 9.33 3.21
C ALA A 25 12.36 7.99 3.90
N LEU A 26 11.17 7.43 3.68
CA LEU A 26 10.80 6.11 4.21
C LEU A 26 11.57 4.98 3.52
N ALA A 27 11.71 5.05 2.19
CA ALA A 27 12.50 4.10 1.42
C ALA A 27 13.96 4.07 1.89
N ASP A 28 14.56 5.24 2.09
CA ASP A 28 15.93 5.38 2.59
C ASP A 28 16.08 4.75 3.99
N ARG A 29 15.13 4.99 4.90
CA ARG A 29 15.12 4.40 6.25
C ARG A 29 15.00 2.87 6.23
N LEU A 30 14.29 2.32 5.25
CA LEU A 30 14.12 0.87 5.08
C LEU A 30 15.22 0.22 4.24
N GLY A 31 16.07 1.02 3.58
CA GLY A 31 17.07 0.53 2.63
C GLY A 31 16.46 -0.01 1.33
N VAL A 32 15.24 0.40 0.98
CA VAL A 32 14.57 0.00 -0.26
C VAL A 32 15.06 0.91 -1.41
N PRO A 33 15.54 0.37 -2.53
CA PRO A 33 15.99 1.18 -3.65
C PRO A 33 14.90 2.11 -4.20
N ALA A 34 15.22 3.37 -4.47
CA ALA A 34 14.28 4.32 -5.06
C ALA A 34 13.68 3.82 -6.39
N ALA A 35 14.44 3.09 -7.20
CA ALA A 35 13.95 2.48 -8.45
C ALA A 35 12.87 1.43 -8.22
N GLU A 36 12.90 0.73 -7.07
CA GLU A 36 11.86 -0.21 -6.69
C GLU A 36 10.60 0.53 -6.23
N VAL A 37 10.74 1.61 -5.47
CA VAL A 37 9.61 2.38 -4.93
C VAL A 37 8.92 3.24 -5.99
N PHE A 38 9.71 3.86 -6.88
CA PHE A 38 9.24 4.72 -7.96
C PHE A 38 9.22 4.01 -9.32
N ASP A 39 8.94 2.70 -9.34
CA ASP A 39 8.76 1.94 -10.56
C ASP A 39 7.63 2.55 -11.42
N LEU A 40 8.00 3.03 -12.61
CA LEU A 40 7.08 3.80 -13.46
C LEU A 40 5.89 2.95 -13.93
N GLY A 41 6.12 1.68 -14.26
CA GLY A 41 5.07 0.78 -14.74
C GLY A 41 4.05 0.47 -13.65
N ARG A 42 4.50 0.19 -12.42
CA ARG A 42 3.63 -0.03 -11.26
C ARG A 42 2.84 1.22 -10.91
N LEU A 43 3.49 2.39 -10.86
CA LEU A 43 2.81 3.65 -10.59
C LEU A 43 1.81 4.01 -11.68
N SER A 44 2.14 3.76 -12.95
CA SER A 44 1.23 3.95 -14.07
C SER A 44 0.00 3.06 -13.97
N ALA A 45 0.20 1.76 -13.70
CA ALA A 45 -0.89 0.80 -13.55
C ALA A 45 -1.77 1.03 -12.31
N ALA A 46 -1.22 1.63 -11.25
CA ALA A 46 -1.92 1.95 -10.02
C ALA A 46 -2.74 3.25 -10.14
N SER A 47 -2.14 4.31 -10.70
CA SER A 47 -2.74 5.65 -10.79
C SER A 47 -3.58 5.88 -12.04
N GLY A 48 -3.35 5.11 -13.10
CA GLY A 48 -3.91 5.37 -14.42
C GLY A 48 -3.18 6.46 -15.21
N VAL A 49 -2.09 7.01 -14.69
CA VAL A 49 -1.28 8.04 -15.35
C VAL A 49 -0.24 7.38 -16.27
N PRO A 50 -0.05 7.83 -17.53
CA PRO A 50 0.94 7.24 -18.43
C PRO A 50 2.37 7.34 -17.90
N GLU A 51 3.20 6.31 -18.13
CA GLU A 51 4.60 6.29 -17.66
C GLU A 51 5.43 7.55 -18.01
N PRO A 52 5.35 8.13 -19.22
CA PRO A 52 6.08 9.37 -19.53
C PRO A 52 5.62 10.57 -18.68
N VAL A 53 4.32 10.62 -18.35
CA VAL A 53 3.74 11.66 -17.49
C VAL A 53 4.16 11.42 -16.04
N VAL A 54 4.13 10.18 -15.56
CA VAL A 54 4.66 9.81 -14.23
C VAL A 54 6.11 10.25 -14.09
N ALA A 55 6.98 9.90 -15.04
CA ALA A 55 8.38 10.29 -15.01
C ALA A 55 8.58 11.82 -14.99
N ALA A 56 7.80 12.57 -15.78
CA ALA A 56 7.84 14.02 -15.78
C ALA A 56 7.39 14.61 -14.43
N LEU A 57 6.28 14.13 -13.89
CA LEU A 57 5.73 14.59 -12.62
C LEU A 57 6.67 14.28 -11.44
N LEU A 58 7.26 13.08 -11.39
CA LEU A 58 8.26 12.71 -10.38
C LEU A 58 9.53 13.58 -10.49
N SER A 59 9.88 14.03 -11.69
CA SER A 59 10.97 15.01 -11.89
C SER A 59 10.59 16.46 -11.58
N GLY A 60 9.38 16.70 -11.05
CA GLY A 60 8.88 18.04 -10.73
C GLY A 60 8.48 18.87 -11.95
N ARG A 61 8.38 18.26 -13.13
CA ARG A 61 7.97 18.94 -14.36
C ARG A 61 6.46 18.83 -14.55
N PRO A 62 5.77 19.93 -14.94
CA PRO A 62 4.36 19.86 -15.27
C PRO A 62 4.16 18.94 -16.48
N ALA A 63 3.23 18.00 -16.36
CA ALA A 63 2.87 17.07 -17.43
C ALA A 63 1.44 16.58 -17.20
N GLY A 64 0.86 16.02 -18.27
CA GLY A 64 -0.49 15.46 -18.25
C GLY A 64 -1.33 15.99 -19.40
N GLU A 65 -2.44 15.29 -19.65
CA GLU A 65 -3.38 15.66 -20.71
C GLU A 65 -4.39 16.69 -20.17
N PRO A 66 -4.42 17.95 -20.65
CA PRO A 66 -5.35 18.96 -20.17
C PRO A 66 -6.80 18.70 -20.57
N ASP A 67 -7.06 18.07 -21.72
CA ASP A 67 -8.43 17.78 -22.13
C ASP A 67 -8.98 16.55 -21.38
N VAL A 68 -10.10 16.76 -20.68
CA VAL A 68 -10.74 15.73 -19.85
C VAL A 68 -11.13 14.50 -20.67
N GLN A 69 -11.57 14.69 -21.92
CA GLN A 69 -11.98 13.58 -22.79
C GLN A 69 -10.77 12.76 -23.24
N ALA A 70 -9.72 13.41 -23.72
CA ALA A 70 -8.48 12.76 -24.12
C ALA A 70 -7.83 12.01 -22.95
N ARG A 71 -7.80 12.62 -21.75
CA ARG A 71 -7.32 11.98 -20.52
C ARG A 71 -8.14 10.73 -20.20
N PHE A 72 -9.48 10.83 -20.22
CA PHE A 72 -10.35 9.67 -19.99
C PHE A 72 -10.05 8.51 -20.95
N VAL A 73 -9.94 8.78 -22.26
CA VAL A 73 -9.66 7.75 -23.27
C VAL A 73 -8.29 7.10 -23.03
N GLN A 74 -7.28 7.90 -22.73
CA GLN A 74 -5.94 7.43 -22.41
C GLN A 74 -5.94 6.51 -21.18
N ARG A 75 -6.62 6.92 -20.09
CA ARG A 75 -6.73 6.13 -18.86
C ARG A 75 -7.53 4.86 -19.07
N LEU A 76 -8.62 4.91 -19.85
CA LEU A 76 -9.42 3.74 -20.18
C LEU A 76 -8.64 2.72 -21.01
N ASP A 77 -7.83 3.17 -21.96
CA ASP A 77 -6.94 2.28 -22.72
C ASP A 77 -5.86 1.65 -21.84
N LEU A 78 -5.21 2.45 -20.98
CA LEU A 78 -4.24 1.94 -20.00
C LEU A 78 -4.87 0.90 -19.06
N LEU A 79 -6.07 1.19 -18.55
CA LEU A 79 -6.83 0.27 -17.69
C LEU A 79 -7.09 -1.06 -18.40
N ARG A 80 -7.52 -1.01 -19.66
CA ARG A 80 -7.77 -2.22 -20.48
C ARG A 80 -6.51 -2.99 -20.84
N ARG A 81 -5.34 -2.35 -20.86
CA ARG A 81 -4.04 -2.98 -21.12
C ARG A 81 -3.46 -3.65 -19.86
N THR A 82 -3.69 -3.06 -18.70
CA THR A 82 -3.10 -3.49 -17.43
C THR A 82 -4.01 -4.45 -16.64
N ARG A 83 -5.34 -4.33 -16.80
CA ARG A 83 -6.33 -5.17 -16.13
C ARG A 83 -6.89 -6.20 -17.11
N LEU A 84 -6.09 -7.22 -17.33
CA LEU A 84 -6.39 -8.34 -18.21
C LEU A 84 -7.23 -9.40 -17.48
N LYS A 85 -7.92 -10.22 -18.26
CA LYS A 85 -8.59 -11.42 -17.76
C LYS A 85 -7.57 -12.42 -17.22
N PRO A 86 -7.98 -13.43 -16.43
CA PRO A 86 -7.09 -14.50 -15.96
C PRO A 86 -6.35 -15.24 -17.08
N ASN A 87 -6.93 -15.26 -18.29
CA ASN A 87 -6.31 -15.84 -19.48
C ASN A 87 -5.36 -14.88 -20.24
N GLY A 88 -5.02 -13.72 -19.66
CA GLY A 88 -4.15 -12.72 -20.25
C GLY A 88 -4.78 -11.90 -21.39
N ARG A 89 -6.05 -12.13 -21.75
CA ARG A 89 -6.72 -11.38 -22.82
C ARG A 89 -7.37 -10.11 -22.27
N ARG A 90 -7.44 -9.06 -23.11
CA ARG A 90 -8.23 -7.86 -22.80
C ARG A 90 -9.72 -8.18 -22.73
N TYR A 91 -10.44 -7.41 -21.93
CA TYR A 91 -11.90 -7.42 -21.95
C TYR A 91 -12.43 -6.84 -23.28
N THR A 92 -13.41 -7.51 -23.84
CA THR A 92 -14.14 -7.07 -25.04
C THR A 92 -15.10 -5.94 -24.70
N GLN A 93 -15.55 -5.21 -25.72
CA GLN A 93 -16.59 -4.18 -25.54
C GLN A 93 -17.87 -4.74 -24.92
N GLN A 94 -18.25 -5.96 -25.31
CA GLN A 94 -19.44 -6.63 -24.77
C GLN A 94 -19.26 -6.95 -23.27
N GLU A 95 -18.13 -7.55 -22.89
CA GLU A 95 -17.85 -7.88 -21.48
C GLU A 95 -17.83 -6.62 -20.59
N ILE A 96 -17.26 -5.51 -21.08
CA ILE A 96 -17.28 -4.23 -20.36
C ILE A 96 -18.70 -3.68 -20.26
N ALA A 97 -19.46 -3.73 -21.35
CA ALA A 97 -20.83 -3.24 -21.39
C ALA A 97 -21.73 -3.99 -20.39
N ASP A 98 -21.69 -5.33 -20.42
CA ASP A 98 -22.45 -6.20 -19.54
C ASP A 98 -22.08 -5.95 -18.07
N GLY A 99 -20.79 -5.90 -17.77
CA GLY A 99 -20.30 -5.71 -16.41
C GLY A 99 -20.47 -4.29 -15.85
N ALA A 100 -20.56 -3.28 -16.73
CA ALA A 100 -20.80 -1.88 -16.36
C ALA A 100 -22.27 -1.46 -16.52
N GLY A 101 -23.18 -2.37 -16.90
CA GLY A 101 -24.61 -2.09 -17.01
C GLY A 101 -24.97 -1.09 -18.10
N MET A 102 -24.26 -1.09 -19.24
CA MET A 102 -24.51 -0.20 -20.38
C MET A 102 -24.60 -0.98 -21.70
N SER A 103 -25.03 -0.33 -22.79
CA SER A 103 -25.07 -1.01 -24.10
C SER A 103 -23.66 -1.16 -24.70
N ARG A 104 -23.47 -2.21 -25.54
CA ARG A 104 -22.22 -2.43 -26.28
C ARG A 104 -21.80 -1.21 -27.12
N GLN A 105 -22.77 -0.53 -27.73
CA GLN A 105 -22.52 0.67 -28.53
C GLN A 105 -22.00 1.82 -27.66
N GLN A 106 -22.54 1.99 -26.44
CA GLN A 106 -22.03 2.99 -25.49
C GLN A 106 -20.60 2.68 -25.07
N ALA A 107 -20.31 1.43 -24.71
CA ALA A 107 -18.95 1.01 -24.37
C ALA A 107 -17.97 1.25 -25.53
N GLY A 108 -18.37 0.93 -26.76
CA GLY A 108 -17.59 1.21 -27.97
C GLY A 108 -17.32 2.70 -28.17
N ALA A 109 -18.34 3.55 -28.06
CA ALA A 109 -18.21 5.01 -28.23
C ALA A 109 -17.31 5.64 -27.16
N LEU A 110 -17.34 5.15 -25.92
CA LEU A 110 -16.43 5.60 -24.86
C LEU A 110 -14.98 5.17 -25.14
N ILE A 111 -14.79 3.92 -25.57
CA ILE A 111 -13.45 3.37 -25.87
C ILE A 111 -12.79 4.09 -27.04
N ASN A 112 -13.55 4.44 -28.07
CA ASN A 112 -13.04 5.13 -29.26
C ASN A 112 -12.93 6.65 -29.06
N GLY A 113 -13.47 7.19 -27.98
CA GLY A 113 -13.50 8.63 -27.73
C GLY A 113 -14.63 9.39 -28.46
N ASP A 114 -15.51 8.69 -29.17
CA ASP A 114 -16.67 9.24 -29.89
C ASP A 114 -17.72 9.85 -28.95
N ARG A 115 -17.66 9.53 -27.65
CA ARG A 115 -18.58 10.02 -26.62
C ARG A 115 -17.83 10.53 -25.40
N ARG A 116 -18.28 11.69 -24.87
CA ARG A 116 -17.85 12.17 -23.55
C ARG A 116 -18.46 11.33 -22.42
N PRO A 117 -17.65 10.86 -21.44
CA PRO A 117 -18.15 10.10 -20.32
C PRO A 117 -18.99 10.99 -19.41
N THR A 118 -19.97 10.38 -18.76
CA THR A 118 -20.67 10.98 -17.62
C THR A 118 -20.05 10.41 -16.36
N MET A 119 -20.34 11.02 -15.20
CA MET A 119 -19.84 10.50 -13.93
C MET A 119 -20.32 9.06 -13.68
N GLU A 120 -21.55 8.74 -14.09
CA GLU A 120 -22.12 7.39 -14.01
C GLU A 120 -21.34 6.38 -14.88
N HIS A 121 -20.92 6.76 -16.10
CA HIS A 121 -20.08 5.89 -16.92
C HIS A 121 -18.73 5.64 -16.25
N CYS A 122 -18.07 6.68 -15.72
CA CYS A 122 -16.79 6.55 -15.05
C CYS A 122 -16.89 5.60 -13.85
N ASP A 123 -17.91 5.81 -13.01
CA ASP A 123 -18.17 5.03 -11.82
C ASP A 123 -18.48 3.54 -12.15
N ALA A 124 -19.33 3.29 -13.15
CA ALA A 124 -19.65 1.95 -13.61
C ALA A 124 -18.42 1.19 -14.15
N ILE A 125 -17.60 1.85 -14.96
CA ILE A 125 -16.36 1.26 -15.49
C ILE A 125 -15.35 1.00 -14.38
N GLN A 126 -15.19 1.93 -13.43
CA GLN A 126 -14.28 1.76 -12.28
C GLN A 126 -14.69 0.58 -11.41
N ARG A 127 -15.99 0.39 -11.15
CA ARG A 127 -16.50 -0.79 -10.43
C ARG A 127 -16.24 -2.09 -11.19
N PHE A 128 -16.49 -2.11 -12.50
CA PHE A 128 -16.23 -3.27 -13.34
C PHE A 128 -14.76 -3.72 -13.25
N PHE A 129 -13.81 -2.78 -13.39
CA PHE A 129 -12.38 -3.08 -13.28
C PHE A 129 -11.85 -3.15 -11.84
N ARG A 130 -12.70 -2.91 -10.83
CA ARG A 130 -12.35 -2.87 -9.41
C ARG A 130 -11.21 -1.91 -9.09
N VAL A 131 -11.22 -0.74 -9.72
CA VAL A 131 -10.28 0.36 -9.43
C VAL A 131 -10.94 1.42 -8.56
N HIS A 132 -10.12 2.23 -7.91
CA HIS A 132 -10.59 3.25 -6.98
C HIS A 132 -11.43 4.33 -7.67
N ALA A 133 -12.29 4.98 -6.87
CA ALA A 133 -12.98 6.19 -7.29
C ALA A 133 -11.93 7.26 -7.66
N GLY A 134 -12.06 7.86 -8.84
CA GLY A 134 -11.11 8.87 -9.33
C GLY A 134 -10.11 8.35 -10.35
N PHE A 135 -9.97 7.03 -10.55
CA PHE A 135 -9.03 6.49 -11.54
C PHE A 135 -9.26 7.09 -12.94
N LEU A 136 -10.51 7.29 -13.36
CA LEU A 136 -10.82 7.87 -14.69
C LEU A 136 -11.01 9.39 -14.69
N THR A 137 -11.14 10.03 -13.52
CA THR A 137 -11.62 11.42 -13.42
C THR A 137 -10.64 12.37 -12.74
N ALA A 138 -9.77 11.88 -11.86
CA ALA A 138 -8.81 12.71 -11.14
C ALA A 138 -7.80 13.36 -12.08
N GLU A 139 -7.17 14.45 -11.64
CA GLU A 139 -6.03 15.02 -12.37
C GLU A 139 -4.81 14.10 -12.30
N ASP A 140 -3.88 14.23 -13.26
CA ASP A 140 -2.69 13.36 -13.30
C ASP A 140 -1.80 13.52 -12.05
N PRO A 141 -1.51 14.73 -11.54
CA PRO A 141 -0.75 14.87 -10.30
C PRO A 141 -1.48 14.32 -9.07
N GLU A 142 -2.80 14.49 -9.02
CA GLU A 142 -3.65 14.00 -7.93
C GLU A 142 -3.72 12.47 -7.91
N ALA A 143 -4.00 11.85 -9.05
CA ALA A 143 -4.06 10.39 -9.18
C ALA A 143 -2.72 9.73 -8.82
N LEU A 144 -1.60 10.33 -9.24
CA LEU A 144 -0.27 9.85 -8.87
C LEU A 144 0.02 10.03 -7.38
N ALA A 145 -0.39 11.16 -6.78
CA ALA A 145 -0.22 11.39 -5.35
C ALA A 145 -0.98 10.36 -4.51
N VAL A 146 -2.22 10.03 -4.87
CA VAL A 146 -3.02 8.98 -4.19
C VAL A 146 -2.35 7.60 -4.31
N ALA A 147 -1.84 7.24 -5.49
CA ALA A 147 -1.12 5.98 -5.66
C ALA A 147 0.15 5.92 -4.79
N LEU A 148 0.90 7.02 -4.70
CA LEU A 148 2.08 7.10 -3.83
C LEU A 148 1.75 7.11 -2.34
N GLN A 149 0.59 7.66 -1.93
CA GLN A 149 0.14 7.59 -0.53
C GLN A 149 -0.14 6.14 -0.10
N HIS A 150 -0.64 5.29 -1.01
CA HIS A 150 -0.74 3.85 -0.73
C HIS A 150 0.64 3.23 -0.50
N THR A 151 1.62 3.54 -1.36
CA THR A 151 3.01 3.09 -1.16
C THR A 151 3.61 3.64 0.15
N GLU A 152 3.31 4.90 0.51
CA GLU A 152 3.71 5.50 1.79
C GLU A 152 3.19 4.69 2.97
N GLN A 153 1.91 4.30 2.95
CA GLN A 153 1.29 3.48 3.99
C GLN A 153 1.94 2.09 4.11
N GLU A 154 2.24 1.44 2.97
CA GLU A 154 2.93 0.15 2.94
C GLU A 154 4.33 0.25 3.57
N LEU A 155 5.09 1.29 3.24
CA LEU A 155 6.43 1.52 3.82
C LEU A 155 6.34 1.83 5.33
N LEU A 156 5.38 2.64 5.76
CA LEU A 156 5.15 2.91 7.19
C LEU A 156 4.84 1.63 7.96
N GLN A 157 4.01 0.76 7.38
CA GLN A 157 3.67 -0.52 7.98
C GLN A 157 4.90 -1.43 8.10
N GLN A 158 5.70 -1.56 7.03
CA GLN A 158 6.95 -2.33 7.04
C GLN A 158 7.95 -1.83 8.09
N LEU A 159 8.07 -0.50 8.23
CA LEU A 159 8.92 0.11 9.24
C LEU A 159 8.44 -0.23 10.65
N ALA A 160 7.13 -0.11 10.92
CA ALA A 160 6.54 -0.48 12.19
C ALA A 160 6.71 -1.98 12.51
N ASP A 161 6.62 -2.85 11.50
CA ASP A 161 6.89 -4.28 11.64
C ASP A 161 8.36 -4.55 12.00
N ARG A 162 9.31 -3.85 11.36
CA ARG A 162 10.74 -3.96 11.66
C ARG A 162 11.07 -3.48 13.08
N GLU A 163 10.50 -2.36 13.49
CA GLU A 163 10.69 -1.80 14.84
C GLU A 163 10.11 -2.74 15.91
N ARG A 164 8.93 -3.32 15.68
CA ARG A 164 8.35 -4.34 16.57
C ARG A 164 9.21 -5.60 16.65
N ALA A 165 9.74 -6.08 15.52
CA ALA A 165 10.62 -7.24 15.50
C ALA A 165 11.95 -6.98 16.25
N ALA A 166 12.53 -5.79 16.08
CA ALA A 166 13.73 -5.39 16.81
C ALA A 166 13.46 -5.29 18.33
N ALA A 167 12.35 -4.67 18.74
CA ALA A 167 11.97 -4.58 20.14
C ALA A 167 11.74 -5.95 20.79
N ALA A 168 11.15 -6.91 20.06
CA ALA A 168 10.98 -8.28 20.54
C ALA A 168 12.32 -9.03 20.66
N ALA A 169 13.26 -8.80 19.74
CA ALA A 169 14.61 -9.36 19.84
C ALA A 169 15.42 -8.73 20.99
N ASP A 170 15.12 -7.50 21.36
CA ASP A 170 15.72 -6.77 22.47
C ASP A 170 15.07 -7.02 23.85
N ASP A 171 13.99 -7.79 23.93
CA ASP A 171 13.38 -8.21 25.20
C ASP A 171 14.25 -9.29 25.88
N PRO A 172 14.92 -8.98 27.02
CA PRO A 172 15.76 -9.94 27.72
C PRO A 172 14.98 -11.17 28.22
N LEU A 173 13.69 -11.00 28.54
CA LEU A 173 12.84 -12.09 29.00
C LEU A 173 12.49 -13.03 27.84
N GLU A 174 12.14 -12.51 26.67
CA GLU A 174 11.86 -13.34 25.50
C GLU A 174 13.12 -14.08 25.02
N ARG A 175 14.29 -13.43 25.07
CA ARG A 175 15.59 -14.07 24.82
C ARG A 175 15.86 -15.22 25.79
N LEU A 176 15.63 -14.99 27.08
CA LEU A 176 15.74 -16.05 28.12
C LEU A 176 14.76 -17.21 27.86
N LEU A 177 13.52 -16.90 27.46
CA LEU A 177 12.48 -17.89 27.18
C LEU A 177 12.82 -18.78 25.96
N GLN A 178 13.47 -18.21 24.94
CA GLN A 178 13.87 -18.89 23.71
C GLN A 178 15.18 -19.68 23.87
N ASP A 179 16.22 -19.07 24.43
CA ASP A 179 17.58 -19.63 24.47
C ASP A 179 17.73 -20.75 25.52
N HIS A 180 16.96 -20.70 26.61
CA HIS A 180 17.13 -21.60 27.75
C HIS A 180 16.00 -22.62 27.92
N GLY A 181 15.13 -22.78 26.91
CA GLY A 181 14.06 -23.79 26.93
C GLY A 181 13.05 -23.59 28.07
N VAL A 182 12.96 -22.39 28.63
CA VAL A 182 12.11 -22.07 29.78
C VAL A 182 10.64 -22.35 29.48
N ARG A 183 10.18 -22.11 28.24
CA ARG A 183 8.83 -22.51 27.79
C ARG A 183 8.60 -24.02 27.93
N GLY A 184 9.59 -24.85 27.60
CA GLY A 184 9.51 -26.30 27.74
C GLY A 184 9.56 -26.78 29.19
N ILE A 185 10.23 -26.04 30.08
CA ILE A 185 10.23 -26.29 31.53
C ILE A 185 8.86 -25.92 32.11
N ALA A 186 8.35 -24.72 31.81
CA ALA A 186 7.04 -24.25 32.25
C ALA A 186 5.91 -25.18 31.77
N TRP A 187 5.94 -25.62 30.51
CA TRP A 187 4.94 -26.54 29.95
C TRP A 187 4.95 -27.92 30.64
N ARG A 188 6.13 -28.45 30.97
CA ARG A 188 6.25 -29.71 31.72
C ARG A 188 5.88 -29.56 33.20
N ALA A 189 6.25 -28.44 33.82
CA ALA A 189 5.88 -28.14 35.21
C ALA A 189 4.36 -28.00 35.39
N ALA A 190 3.66 -27.41 34.40
CA ALA A 190 2.21 -27.31 34.41
C ALA A 190 1.50 -28.67 34.39
N GLN A 191 2.13 -29.69 33.80
CA GLN A 191 1.61 -31.07 33.75
C GLN A 191 1.90 -31.89 35.02
N LEU A 192 2.62 -31.33 36.00
CA LEU A 192 2.87 -32.03 37.25
C LEU A 192 1.57 -32.20 38.05
N PRO A 193 1.35 -33.39 38.64
CA PRO A 193 0.04 -33.80 39.16
C PRO A 193 -0.37 -33.15 40.48
N THR A 194 0.56 -32.54 41.22
CA THR A 194 0.26 -31.88 42.51
C THR A 194 1.07 -30.60 42.68
N ASP A 195 0.54 -29.66 43.46
CA ASP A 195 1.20 -28.37 43.70
C ASP A 195 2.53 -28.51 44.43
N GLN A 196 2.68 -29.50 45.33
CA GLN A 196 3.97 -29.85 45.94
C GLN A 196 5.08 -30.17 44.93
N HIS A 197 4.75 -30.75 43.78
CA HIS A 197 5.74 -31.01 42.74
C HIS A 197 6.14 -29.73 41.98
N ARG A 198 5.21 -28.78 41.85
CA ARG A 198 5.48 -27.46 41.25
C ARG A 198 6.32 -26.60 42.18
N ASP A 199 6.05 -26.65 43.49
CA ASP A 199 6.82 -25.94 44.52
C ASP A 199 8.29 -26.37 44.53
N LYS A 200 8.56 -27.68 44.38
CA LYS A 200 9.95 -28.19 44.27
C LYS A 200 10.69 -27.68 43.03
N VAL A 201 9.99 -27.47 41.91
CA VAL A 201 10.60 -26.88 40.70
C VAL A 201 10.97 -25.42 40.96
N ALA A 202 10.15 -24.68 41.70
CA ALA A 202 10.46 -23.31 42.11
C ALA A 202 11.67 -23.27 43.07
N GLU A 203 11.72 -24.15 44.08
CA GLU A 203 12.86 -24.25 45.00
C GLU A 203 14.19 -24.57 44.28
N TRP A 204 14.17 -25.46 43.28
CA TRP A 204 15.37 -25.76 42.50
C TRP A 204 15.81 -24.62 41.60
N LEU A 205 14.87 -23.84 41.06
CA LEU A 205 15.18 -22.62 40.31
C LEU A 205 15.84 -21.58 41.22
N ASP A 206 15.31 -21.37 42.43
CA ASP A 206 15.87 -20.43 43.41
C ASP A 206 17.28 -20.85 43.84
N MET A 207 17.50 -22.16 44.10
CA MET A 207 18.82 -22.70 44.44
C MET A 207 19.84 -22.52 43.30
N LEU A 208 19.43 -22.72 42.04
CA LEU A 208 20.28 -22.49 40.88
C LEU A 208 20.61 -21.00 40.72
N LEU A 209 19.63 -20.11 40.90
CA LEU A 209 19.83 -18.66 40.83
C LEU A 209 20.78 -18.16 41.94
N GLU A 210 20.68 -18.71 43.16
CA GLU A 210 21.62 -18.41 44.25
C GLU A 210 23.03 -18.94 43.98
N SER A 211 23.17 -20.10 43.34
CA SER A 211 24.47 -20.66 42.97
C SER A 211 25.20 -19.83 41.89
N VAL A 212 24.45 -19.25 40.95
CA VAL A 212 25.00 -18.38 39.88
C VAL A 212 25.36 -16.98 40.40
N LYS A 213 24.68 -16.49 41.45
CA LYS A 213 25.03 -15.22 42.12
C LYS A 213 26.32 -15.26 42.95
N ARG A 214 26.92 -16.44 43.12
CA ARG A 214 28.25 -16.61 43.72
C ARG A 214 29.33 -16.95 42.67
N PRO A 215 29.67 -16.07 41.71
CA PRO A 215 30.99 -16.15 41.10
C PRO A 215 31.96 -15.30 41.94
N ASP A 216 33.06 -15.92 42.35
CA ASP A 216 34.21 -15.38 43.10
C ASP A 216 34.05 -15.25 44.63
N SER A 217 34.49 -16.31 45.32
CA SER A 217 35.29 -16.21 46.55
C SER A 217 36.58 -16.98 46.35
#